data_AF-A0A1K2HA05-F1
#
_entry.id   AF-A0A1K2HA05-F1
#
_cell.length_a   1.000
_cell.length_b   1.000
_cell.length_c   1.000
_cell.angle_alpha   90.00
_cell.angle_beta   90.00
_cell.angle_gamma   90.00
#
_symmetry.space_group_name_H-M   'P 1'
#
loop_
_entity.id
_entity.type
_entity.pdbx_description
1 polymer ?
#
loop_
_entity_poly.entity_id
_entity_poly.type
_entity_poly.pdbx_seq_one_letter_code
_entity_poly.pdbx_strand_id
1 'polypeptide(L)'
;MIEKIRETISGTEYWDSSSKKALFVAKGEEPNFKITDNPKTMIANSEEKRLAVKTLESTDKDVEKTDDNEIIHDEKKTLDNASQEKDVDDEDSKQGYINDDGDLVEFQTMTFKDLKKYADENDITVSSTIKTKAQIIELIVAAEDDE
;
A
#
# COMPACT_ATOMS: atom_id res chain seq x y z
N MET A 1 22.33 5.24 -4.73
CA MET A 1 21.59 6.26 -5.53
C MET A 1 21.07 7.26 -4.53
N ILE A 2 21.37 8.54 -4.71
CA ILE A 2 21.05 9.57 -3.72
C ILE A 2 20.06 10.55 -4.34
N GLU A 3 18.94 10.73 -3.66
CA GLU A 3 17.80 11.52 -4.14
C GLU A 3 17.40 12.55 -3.08
N LYS A 4 17.01 13.75 -3.51
CA LYS A 4 16.47 14.77 -2.61
C LYS A 4 15.05 14.39 -2.21
N ILE A 5 14.78 14.29 -0.91
CA ILE A 5 13.46 13.89 -0.38
C ILE A 5 12.72 15.03 0.32
N ARG A 6 13.45 15.99 0.91
CA ARG A 6 12.85 17.16 1.60
C ARG A 6 13.79 18.35 1.58
N GLU A 7 13.24 19.56 1.48
CA GLU A 7 13.97 20.82 1.68
C GLU A 7 13.27 21.65 2.75
N THR A 8 14.05 22.26 3.64
CA THR A 8 13.54 23.05 4.77
C THR A 8 14.37 24.32 4.95
N ILE A 9 13.93 25.20 5.86
CA ILE A 9 14.70 26.39 6.24
C ILE A 9 16.09 26.07 6.83
N SER A 10 16.26 24.86 7.37
CA SER A 10 17.48 24.41 8.04
C SER A 10 18.46 23.73 7.09
N GLY A 11 17.98 23.16 5.98
CA GLY A 11 18.80 22.37 5.07
C GLY A 11 17.98 21.43 4.19
N THR A 12 18.69 20.55 3.48
CA THR A 12 18.13 19.57 2.56
C THR A 12 18.39 18.15 3.04
N GLU A 13 17.36 17.32 3.04
CA GLU A 13 17.44 15.89 3.32
C GLU A 13 17.45 15.09 2.02
N TYR A 14 18.33 14.10 1.99
CA TYR A 14 18.51 13.18 0.89
C TYR A 14 18.35 11.74 1.37
N TRP A 15 17.88 10.87 0.51
CA TRP A 15 17.84 9.43 0.73
C TRP A 15 18.96 8.75 -0.04
N ASP A 16 19.84 8.01 0.64
CA ASP A 16 20.79 7.13 0.00
C ASP A 16 20.26 5.69 -0.02
N SER A 17 19.73 5.26 -1.17
CA SER A 17 19.22 3.90 -1.37
C SER A 17 20.29 2.83 -1.27
N SER A 18 21.57 3.17 -1.47
CA SER A 18 22.68 2.21 -1.40
C SER A 18 23.05 1.88 0.05
N SER A 19 23.08 2.89 0.92
CA SER A 19 23.38 2.71 2.35
C SER A 19 22.14 2.69 3.26
N LYS A 20 20.93 2.82 2.68
CA LYS A 20 19.62 2.78 3.34
C LYS A 20 19.51 3.76 4.52
N LYS A 21 19.98 4.99 4.30
CA LYS A 21 19.93 6.05 5.33
C LYS A 21 19.59 7.41 4.73
N ALA A 22 19.05 8.27 5.58
CA ALA A 22 18.92 9.69 5.29
C ALA A 22 20.26 10.41 5.47
N LEU A 23 20.56 11.34 4.58
CA LEU A 23 21.70 12.25 4.63
C LEU A 23 21.16 13.68 4.75
N PHE A 24 21.62 14.44 5.74
CA PHE A 24 21.23 15.84 5.92
C PHE A 24 22.39 16.76 5.53
N VAL A 25 22.08 17.80 4.76
CA VAL A 25 23.03 18.86 4.38
C VAL A 25 22.46 20.19 4.85
N ALA A 26 23.23 20.92 5.68
CA ALA A 26 22.79 22.19 6.24
C ALA A 26 22.61 23.25 5.14
N LYS A 27 21.74 24.23 5.40
CA LYS A 27 21.51 25.32 4.45
C LYS A 27 22.80 26.10 4.18
N GLY A 28 23.14 26.24 2.90
CA GLY A 28 24.36 26.92 2.44
C GLY A 28 25.59 26.02 2.34
N GLU A 29 25.47 24.75 2.74
CA GLU A 29 26.49 23.74 2.50
C GLU A 29 26.22 22.99 1.18
N GLU A 30 27.28 22.66 0.46
CA GLU A 30 27.19 21.84 -0.75
C GLU A 30 27.32 20.34 -0.41
N PRO A 31 26.44 19.48 -0.92
CA PRO A 31 26.53 18.04 -0.70
C PRO A 31 27.84 17.47 -1.27
N ASN A 32 28.56 16.67 -0.47
CA ASN A 32 29.79 16.00 -0.90
C ASN A 32 29.55 14.69 -1.69
N PHE A 33 28.34 14.51 -2.21
CA PHE A 33 27.92 13.31 -2.93
C PHE A 33 27.16 13.67 -4.21
N LYS A 34 27.15 12.74 -5.16
CA LYS A 34 26.44 12.91 -6.43
C LYS A 34 24.94 12.72 -6.24
N ILE A 35 24.18 13.79 -6.45
CA ILE A 35 22.71 13.78 -6.46
C ILE A 35 22.21 13.20 -7.78
N THR A 36 21.12 12.47 -7.73
CA THR A 36 20.40 11.95 -8.90
C THR A 36 19.19 12.82 -9.18
N ASP A 37 19.21 13.61 -10.25
CA ASP A 37 18.17 14.60 -10.55
C ASP A 37 16.90 14.00 -11.19
N ASN A 38 16.97 12.78 -11.73
CA ASN A 38 15.84 12.10 -12.36
C ASN A 38 15.84 10.61 -12.00
N PRO A 39 15.34 10.25 -10.80
CA PRO A 39 15.24 8.86 -10.43
C PRO A 39 14.31 8.10 -11.37
N LYS A 40 14.72 6.91 -11.81
CA LYS A 40 13.81 6.02 -12.53
C LYS A 40 12.68 5.69 -11.59
N THR A 41 11.48 6.15 -11.92
CA THR A 41 10.27 5.75 -11.21
C THR A 41 10.14 4.22 -11.25
N MET A 42 9.91 3.60 -10.10
CA MET A 42 9.54 2.19 -10.02
C MET A 42 8.03 1.97 -10.23
N ILE A 43 7.27 3.05 -10.46
CA ILE A 43 5.90 2.95 -10.95
C ILE A 43 6.03 2.45 -12.39
N ALA A 44 5.82 1.15 -12.59
CA ALA A 44 5.68 0.59 -13.91
C ALA A 44 4.45 1.24 -14.56
N ASN A 45 4.66 2.20 -15.45
CA ASN A 45 3.63 2.56 -16.42
C ASN A 45 3.31 1.26 -17.16
N SER A 46 2.08 0.76 -17.00
CA SER A 46 1.61 -0.55 -17.48
C SER A 46 1.68 -0.73 -19.02
N GLU A 47 2.30 0.16 -19.77
CA GLU A 47 2.28 0.17 -21.24
C GLU A 47 3.61 -0.21 -21.91
N GLU A 48 4.74 -0.27 -21.21
CA GLU A 48 6.04 -0.59 -21.83
C GLU A 48 6.53 -2.04 -21.59
N LYS A 49 5.59 -2.99 -21.54
CA LYS A 49 5.94 -4.41 -21.59
C LYS A 49 5.03 -5.25 -22.49
N ARG A 50 4.57 -4.70 -23.61
CA ARG A 50 4.21 -5.53 -24.78
C ARG A 50 5.50 -6.01 -25.43
N LEU A 51 6.17 -6.94 -24.75
CA LEU A 51 7.33 -7.63 -25.26
C LEU A 51 6.91 -8.32 -26.56
N ALA A 52 7.58 -7.93 -27.65
CA ALA A 52 7.49 -8.54 -28.96
C ALA A 52 7.58 -10.07 -28.83
N VAL A 53 6.48 -10.74 -29.17
CA VAL A 53 6.49 -12.18 -29.44
C VAL A 53 7.34 -12.37 -30.68
N LYS A 54 8.60 -12.75 -30.46
CA LYS A 54 9.54 -13.15 -31.49
C LYS A 54 8.98 -14.41 -32.14
N THR A 55 8.48 -14.27 -33.36
CA THR A 55 8.13 -15.38 -34.26
C THR A 55 9.31 -16.34 -34.32
N LEU A 56 9.19 -17.43 -33.56
CA LEU A 56 10.03 -18.61 -33.73
C LEU A 56 9.28 -19.47 -34.75
N GLU A 57 9.82 -19.51 -35.96
CA GLU A 57 9.51 -20.58 -36.91
C GLU A 57 9.69 -21.91 -36.19
N SER A 58 8.61 -22.65 -36.07
CA SER A 58 8.65 -24.07 -35.69
C SER A 58 7.71 -24.78 -36.64
N THR A 59 8.38 -25.51 -37.52
CA THR A 59 7.89 -26.47 -38.49
C THR A 59 6.83 -27.43 -37.93
N ASP A 60 5.86 -27.73 -38.79
CA ASP A 60 4.77 -28.70 -38.71
C ASP A 60 4.87 -29.82 -37.65
N LYS A 61 3.76 -30.02 -36.91
CA LYS A 61 2.88 -31.20 -37.01
C LYS A 61 1.76 -31.17 -35.96
N ASP A 62 0.54 -31.29 -36.47
CA ASP A 62 -0.67 -31.96 -35.94
C ASP A 62 -0.77 -32.22 -34.42
N VAL A 63 -1.87 -31.76 -33.80
CA VAL A 63 -2.89 -32.61 -33.13
C VAL A 63 -3.86 -31.76 -32.26
N GLU A 64 -5.12 -31.87 -32.66
CA GLU A 64 -6.40 -31.86 -31.92
C GLU A 64 -6.81 -30.74 -30.95
N LYS A 65 -8.01 -30.24 -31.25
CA LYS A 65 -8.87 -29.34 -30.48
C LYS A 65 -9.34 -30.01 -29.19
N THR A 66 -9.35 -29.26 -28.09
CA THR A 66 -10.36 -29.42 -27.03
C THR A 66 -10.70 -28.04 -26.47
N ASP A 67 -11.99 -27.81 -26.27
CA ASP A 67 -12.63 -26.52 -26.05
C ASP A 67 -12.27 -25.88 -24.70
N ASP A 68 -11.81 -24.64 -24.77
CA ASP A 68 -11.53 -23.71 -23.69
C ASP A 68 -12.80 -22.93 -23.32
N ASN A 69 -13.37 -23.24 -22.15
CA ASN A 69 -14.39 -22.40 -21.53
C ASN A 69 -13.69 -21.25 -20.78
N GLU A 70 -13.60 -20.13 -21.48
CA GLU A 70 -13.19 -18.81 -21.05
C GLU A 70 -14.15 -18.26 -19.97
N ILE A 71 -13.64 -17.96 -18.77
CA ILE A 71 -14.29 -17.00 -17.87
C ILE A 71 -13.24 -15.95 -17.48
N ILE A 72 -13.25 -14.87 -18.25
CA ILE A 72 -12.62 -13.60 -17.91
C ILE A 72 -13.51 -12.94 -16.85
N HIS A 73 -13.01 -12.80 -15.62
CA HIS A 73 -13.56 -11.84 -14.66
C HIS A 73 -12.72 -10.56 -14.71
N ASP A 74 -13.20 -9.64 -15.54
CA ASP A 74 -12.86 -8.22 -15.54
C ASP A 74 -13.55 -7.57 -14.34
N GLU A 75 -12.81 -7.20 -13.28
CA GLU A 75 -13.26 -6.15 -12.37
C GLU A 75 -12.12 -5.22 -11.98
N LYS A 76 -12.28 -3.98 -12.43
CA LYS A 76 -11.51 -2.80 -12.06
C LYS A 76 -11.66 -2.51 -10.56
N LYS A 77 -10.56 -2.27 -9.85
CA LYS A 77 -10.58 -1.32 -8.73
C LYS A 77 -9.28 -0.53 -8.62
N THR A 78 -9.48 0.77 -8.55
CA THR A 78 -8.54 1.87 -8.70
C THR A 78 -7.70 2.09 -7.43
N LEU A 79 -6.42 2.42 -7.62
CA LEU A 79 -5.57 3.01 -6.59
C LEU A 79 -5.93 4.49 -6.40
N ASP A 80 -6.30 4.88 -5.19
CA ASP A 80 -6.16 6.26 -4.72
C ASP A 80 -5.05 6.29 -3.65
N ASN A 81 -4.00 7.03 -3.97
CA ASN A 81 -2.81 7.23 -3.15
C ASN A 81 -2.93 8.61 -2.49
N ALA A 82 -3.04 8.66 -1.16
CA ALA A 82 -2.94 9.91 -0.39
C ALA A 82 -2.07 9.67 0.85
N SER A 83 -0.87 10.24 0.82
CA SER A 83 0.05 10.31 1.96
C SER A 83 -0.32 11.49 2.87
N GLN A 84 -0.34 11.28 4.19
CA GLN A 84 0.38 12.09 5.21
C GLN A 84 0.03 11.59 6.63
N GLU A 85 1.00 10.98 7.34
CA GLU A 85 1.83 11.56 8.44
C GLU A 85 1.02 11.81 9.72
N LYS A 86 1.06 10.92 10.73
CA LYS A 86 2.06 10.70 11.81
C LYS A 86 1.51 11.25 13.13
N ASP A 87 1.48 10.40 14.17
CA ASP A 87 2.16 10.66 15.46
C ASP A 87 1.84 9.56 16.49
N VAL A 88 2.84 9.31 17.36
CA VAL A 88 2.80 8.66 18.68
C VAL A 88 3.00 7.14 18.75
N ASP A 89 4.22 6.79 19.18
CA ASP A 89 4.59 5.79 20.18
C ASP A 89 3.56 4.69 20.50
N ASP A 90 3.84 3.46 20.06
CA ASP A 90 3.88 2.31 20.98
C ASP A 90 4.43 1.08 20.23
N GLU A 91 5.57 0.60 20.70
CA GLU A 91 6.07 -0.75 20.46
C GLU A 91 5.13 -1.73 21.18
N ASP A 92 4.07 -2.20 20.50
CA ASP A 92 3.52 -3.52 20.84
C ASP A 92 2.77 -4.16 19.67
N SER A 93 3.28 -5.34 19.29
CA SER A 93 2.57 -6.45 18.66
C SER A 93 1.76 -6.19 17.38
N LYS A 94 2.39 -6.52 16.23
CA LYS A 94 1.68 -7.10 15.09
C LYS A 94 1.05 -8.44 15.50
N GLN A 95 -0.13 -8.41 16.09
CA GLN A 95 -1.01 -9.57 16.12
C GLN A 95 -2.23 -9.21 15.27
N GLY A 96 -2.32 -9.82 14.08
CA GLY A 96 -3.55 -9.75 13.30
C GLY A 96 -4.69 -10.38 14.10
N TYR A 97 -5.85 -9.74 14.12
CA TYR A 97 -7.06 -10.38 14.65
C TYR A 97 -7.50 -11.37 13.58
N ILE A 98 -7.21 -12.64 13.83
CA ILE A 98 -7.73 -13.74 13.05
C ILE A 98 -9.03 -14.13 13.75
N ASN A 99 -10.15 -14.14 13.05
CA ASN A 99 -11.35 -14.78 13.59
C ASN A 99 -11.04 -16.25 13.88
N ASP A 100 -11.83 -16.92 14.73
CA ASP A 100 -11.61 -18.34 15.02
C ASP A 100 -11.62 -19.23 13.76
N ASP A 101 -12.22 -18.74 12.67
CA ASP A 101 -12.29 -19.39 11.36
C ASP A 101 -11.08 -19.14 10.44
N GLY A 102 -10.08 -18.36 10.86
CA GLY A 102 -8.87 -18.14 10.06
C GLY A 102 -8.96 -16.99 9.04
N ASP A 103 -10.12 -16.34 8.93
CA ASP A 103 -10.36 -15.30 7.92
C ASP A 103 -9.82 -13.93 8.31
N LEU A 104 -9.28 -13.22 7.31
CA LEU A 104 -8.81 -11.85 7.44
C LEU A 104 -10.02 -10.92 7.57
N VAL A 105 -10.21 -10.35 8.76
CA VAL A 105 -11.26 -9.35 9.00
C VAL A 105 -11.02 -8.16 8.06
N GLU A 106 -11.95 -7.91 7.12
CA GLU A 106 -11.84 -6.81 6.13
C GLU A 106 -11.59 -5.44 6.79
N PHE A 107 -12.06 -5.27 8.03
CA PHE A 107 -11.86 -4.09 8.87
C PHE A 107 -10.38 -3.79 9.20
N GLN A 108 -9.47 -4.77 9.12
CA GLN A 108 -8.05 -4.53 9.39
C GLN A 108 -7.34 -3.75 8.27
N THR A 109 -7.94 -3.63 7.09
CA THR A 109 -7.45 -2.77 6.00
C THR A 109 -7.98 -1.34 6.04
N MET A 110 -9.15 -1.12 6.66
CA MET A 110 -9.82 0.19 6.74
C MET A 110 -9.09 1.17 7.66
N THR A 111 -9.15 2.48 7.38
CA THR A 111 -8.57 3.47 8.31
C THR A 111 -9.47 3.67 9.54
N PHE A 112 -8.94 4.29 10.60
CA PHE A 112 -9.75 4.62 11.80
C PHE A 112 -11.00 5.45 11.46
N LYS A 113 -10.87 6.38 10.50
CA LYS A 113 -11.99 7.20 10.03
C LYS A 113 -13.03 6.36 9.29
N ASP A 114 -12.58 5.43 8.46
CA ASP A 114 -13.47 4.55 7.71
C ASP A 114 -14.22 3.58 8.63
N LEU A 115 -13.56 3.07 9.66
CA LEU A 115 -14.21 2.23 10.68
C LEU A 115 -15.24 3.01 11.49
N LYS A 116 -14.93 4.26 11.85
CA LYS A 116 -15.91 5.11 12.53
C LYS A 116 -17.12 5.39 11.64
N LYS A 117 -16.89 5.68 10.36
CA LYS A 117 -17.96 5.87 9.37
C LYS A 117 -18.80 4.60 9.21
N TYR A 118 -18.16 3.43 9.13
CA TYR A 118 -18.85 2.14 9.05
C TYR A 118 -19.71 1.88 10.29
N ALA A 119 -19.18 2.13 11.49
CA ALA A 119 -19.94 2.02 12.72
C ALA A 119 -21.17 2.95 12.72
N ASP A 120 -20.97 4.22 12.35
CA ASP A 120 -22.07 5.19 12.24
C ASP A 120 -23.12 4.77 11.19
N GLU A 121 -22.71 4.14 10.07
CA GLU A 121 -23.59 3.59 9.02
C GLU A 121 -24.40 2.37 9.48
N ASN A 122 -23.92 1.62 10.47
CA ASN A 122 -24.59 0.48 11.07
C ASN A 122 -25.27 0.83 12.42
N ASP A 123 -25.52 2.13 12.68
CA ASP A 123 -26.12 2.63 13.92
C ASP A 123 -25.34 2.29 15.21
N ILE A 124 -24.05 1.99 15.09
CA ILE A 124 -23.13 1.68 16.19
C ILE A 124 -22.47 2.98 16.68
N THR A 125 -22.81 3.41 17.89
CA THR A 125 -22.28 4.66 18.46
C THR A 125 -20.87 4.48 19.01
N VAL A 126 -19.87 5.01 18.30
CA VAL A 126 -18.47 5.05 18.79
C VAL A 126 -18.28 6.19 19.81
N SER A 127 -18.21 5.84 21.09
CA SER A 127 -17.93 6.80 22.18
C SER A 127 -16.55 7.44 22.07
N SER A 128 -16.39 8.69 22.54
CA SER A 128 -15.10 9.40 22.60
C SER A 128 -14.04 8.72 23.48
N THR A 129 -14.44 7.77 24.32
CA THR A 129 -13.52 6.94 25.12
C THR A 129 -12.73 5.98 24.23
N ILE A 130 -13.25 5.62 23.06
CA ILE A 130 -12.59 4.74 22.10
C ILE A 130 -11.55 5.55 21.30
N LYS A 131 -10.28 5.15 21.42
CA LYS A 131 -9.16 5.86 20.79
C LYS A 131 -8.37 5.02 19.80
N THR A 132 -8.53 3.69 19.84
CA THR A 132 -7.77 2.77 18.99
C THR A 132 -8.66 2.13 17.93
N LYS A 133 -8.05 1.79 16.79
CA LYS A 133 -8.71 1.04 15.72
C LYS A 133 -9.26 -0.30 16.20
N ALA A 134 -8.48 -1.03 17.01
CA ALA A 134 -8.87 -2.34 17.54
C ALA A 134 -10.17 -2.28 18.34
N GLN A 135 -10.33 -1.27 19.20
CA GLN A 135 -11.54 -1.08 20.00
C GLN A 135 -12.79 -0.79 19.16
N ILE A 136 -12.65 -0.09 18.02
CA ILE A 136 -13.78 0.13 17.10
C ILE A 136 -14.15 -1.18 16.40
N ILE A 137 -13.16 -1.97 15.96
CA ILE A 137 -13.40 -3.26 15.32
C ILE A 137 -14.12 -4.21 16.27
N GLU A 138 -13.66 -4.31 17.53
CA GLU A 138 -14.31 -5.13 18.55
C GLU A 138 -15.78 -4.73 18.77
N LEU A 139 -16.07 -3.43 18.78
CA LEU A 139 -17.45 -2.93 18.91
C LEU A 139 -18.32 -3.29 17.69
N ILE A 140 -17.75 -3.26 16.49
CA ILE A 140 -18.45 -3.62 15.25
C ILE A 140 -18.78 -5.11 15.24
N VAL A 141 -17.77 -5.96 15.49
CA VAL A 141 -17.93 -7.42 15.49
C VAL A 141 -18.93 -7.86 16.56
N ALA A 142 -18.84 -7.29 17.76
CA ALA A 142 -19.78 -7.59 18.84
C ALA A 142 -21.24 -7.19 18.50
N ALA A 143 -21.44 -6.19 17.65
CA ALA A 143 -22.77 -5.77 17.20
C ALA A 143 -23.30 -6.63 16.04
N GLU A 144 -22.42 -7.15 15.17
CA GLU A 144 -22.79 -8.08 14.10
C GLU A 144 -23.21 -9.46 14.63
N ASP A 145 -22.61 -9.91 15.74
CA ASP A 145 -22.93 -11.21 16.36
C ASP A 145 -24.30 -11.24 17.07
N ASP A 146 -24.91 -10.08 17.34
CA ASP A 146 -26.19 -9.94 18.05
C ASP A 146 -27.44 -9.95 17.11
N GLU A 147 -27.25 -10.11 15.79
CA GLU A 147 -28.32 -10.14 14.76
C GLU A 147 -28.65 -11.55 14.24
#